data_AF-T1FNK8-F1
#
_entry.id   AF-T1FNK8-F1
#
_cell.length_a   1.000
_cell.length_b   1.000
_cell.length_c   1.000
_cell.angle_alpha   90.00
_cell.angle_beta   90.00
_cell.angle_gamma   90.00
#
_symmetry.space_group_name_H-M   'P 1'
#
loop_
_entity.id
_entity.type
_entity.pdbx_description
1 polymer ?
#
loop_
_entity_poly.entity_id
_entity_poly.type
_entity_poly.pdbx_seq_one_letter_code
_entity_poly.pdbx_strand_id
1 'polypeptide(L)'
;METFKMVCCLLTCAFLLLSVANSQKLRGTVSVKNAALVSLYNDETVLNGSSKYSLLVSTYDTRPNSVDNAYVLDRPGRFLSDLRKVEPIPFDDLFNWPRQMKQLDDTDFNLDTVLIPDGANIAGKLKGHINIANVTNFKNIITYDITSPRTPNLKVSHHYTDAIFKKFSLVGGRDILTCRAVYVSGVYNNSELVHLKRPTIGDPLLAPWKDTVLMKQVCDANLVEIQFFETVLKKWDVVYAAGSNTKQLSIIWAEAKNGTQGNWDDPTHIRMLALESGRRISDVQAVDVNYDLKVDIIATVESYNGSVEIWELPAKDFRLVANYTRRVLDTYNSRAGVGTGMTPGAVYVQHPTFKKVGKPWIFVAGADDGRVYYYVPLSQDVKDWRYAKNVLVDLGARQKASGLAVVDLDGDGAMEVVVSNYVGGQLMVYSLG
;
A
#
# COMPACT_ATOMS: atom_id res chain seq x y z
N MET A 1 29.63 0.86 -57.26
CA MET A 1 29.14 2.08 -56.58
C MET A 1 27.82 1.78 -55.87
N GLU A 2 27.77 0.73 -55.02
CA GLU A 2 26.55 0.28 -54.34
C GLU A 2 26.76 -0.26 -52.90
N THR A 3 27.98 -0.29 -52.38
CA THR A 3 28.27 -0.85 -51.05
C THR A 3 28.45 0.19 -49.94
N PHE A 4 28.07 1.45 -50.18
CA PHE A 4 28.31 2.55 -49.22
C PHE A 4 27.06 3.15 -48.57
N LYS A 5 25.85 2.64 -48.87
CA LYS A 5 24.59 3.19 -48.33
C LYS A 5 23.96 2.40 -47.16
N MET A 6 24.48 1.23 -46.81
CA MET A 6 23.84 0.37 -45.80
C MET A 6 24.45 0.49 -44.38
N VAL A 7 25.62 1.09 -44.24
CA VAL A 7 26.28 1.25 -42.93
C VAL A 7 25.87 2.55 -42.22
N CYS A 8 25.37 3.55 -42.96
CA CYS A 8 24.98 4.84 -42.37
C CYS A 8 23.56 4.86 -41.76
N CYS A 9 22.74 3.82 -42.00
CA CYS A 9 21.41 3.69 -41.42
C CYS A 9 21.42 2.84 -40.12
N LEU A 10 22.42 1.97 -39.95
CA LEU A 10 22.58 1.14 -38.74
C LEU A 10 23.32 1.86 -37.61
N LEU A 11 24.10 2.91 -37.91
CA LEU A 11 24.77 3.74 -36.89
C LEU A 11 23.93 4.94 -36.41
N THR A 12 22.87 5.33 -37.11
CA THR A 12 21.92 6.37 -36.64
C THR A 12 20.75 5.79 -35.85
N CYS A 13 20.40 4.51 -36.02
CA CYS A 13 19.46 3.82 -35.13
C CYS A 13 20.09 3.30 -33.83
N ALA A 14 21.41 3.13 -33.76
CA ALA A 14 22.10 2.65 -32.55
C ALA A 14 22.46 3.77 -31.54
N PHE A 15 22.31 5.05 -31.92
CA PHE A 15 22.58 6.21 -31.04
C PHE A 15 21.31 6.93 -30.56
N LEU A 16 20.13 6.36 -30.81
CA LEU A 16 18.86 6.78 -30.19
C LEU A 16 18.43 5.85 -29.04
N LEU A 17 19.35 5.06 -28.50
CA LEU A 17 19.35 4.78 -27.06
C LEU A 17 19.77 6.08 -26.35
N LEU A 18 18.89 7.08 -26.40
CA LEU A 18 18.89 8.16 -25.44
C LEU A 18 18.85 7.46 -24.09
N SER A 19 20.00 7.38 -23.43
CA SER A 19 20.05 7.54 -22.00
C SER A 19 19.44 8.91 -21.75
N VAL A 20 18.10 8.97 -21.70
CA VAL A 20 17.43 10.00 -20.94
C VAL A 20 17.97 9.76 -19.55
N ALA A 21 19.02 10.49 -19.19
CA ALA A 21 19.40 10.63 -17.81
C ALA A 21 18.18 11.30 -17.19
N ASN A 22 17.23 10.48 -16.72
CA ASN A 22 16.01 10.93 -16.07
C ASN A 22 16.49 11.75 -14.87
N SER A 23 16.50 13.06 -15.05
CA SER A 23 17.06 13.99 -14.10
C SER A 23 15.99 14.16 -13.03
N GLN A 24 16.14 13.42 -11.94
CA GLN A 24 15.20 13.56 -10.84
C GLN A 24 15.29 14.99 -10.33
N LYS A 25 14.18 15.71 -10.39
CA LYS A 25 14.11 17.10 -9.98
C LYS A 25 13.22 17.22 -8.77
N LEU A 26 13.79 17.65 -7.64
CA LEU A 26 13.00 18.09 -6.49
C LEU A 26 12.16 19.30 -6.90
N ARG A 27 10.83 19.16 -6.86
CA ARG A 27 9.88 20.24 -7.14
C ARG A 27 9.63 21.12 -5.93
N GLY A 28 9.73 20.54 -4.74
CA GLY A 28 9.60 21.26 -3.48
C GLY A 28 9.19 20.35 -2.34
N THR A 29 8.80 20.97 -1.23
CA THR A 29 8.37 20.28 -0.03
C THR A 29 7.07 20.86 0.52
N VAL A 30 6.31 20.03 1.22
CA VAL A 30 5.12 20.42 1.98
C VAL A 30 5.36 20.06 3.44
N SER A 31 5.23 21.02 4.35
CA SER A 31 5.45 20.79 5.78
C SER A 31 4.29 20.01 6.38
N VAL A 32 4.57 18.78 6.82
CA VAL A 32 3.63 17.91 7.54
C VAL A 32 4.41 17.20 8.63
N LYS A 33 4.24 17.65 9.87
CA LYS A 33 4.97 17.10 11.02
C LYS A 33 4.73 15.60 11.14
N ASN A 34 5.79 14.82 11.30
CA ASN A 34 5.74 13.37 11.44
C ASN A 34 5.02 12.64 10.29
N ALA A 35 5.13 13.14 9.05
CA ALA A 35 4.55 12.50 7.87
C ALA A 35 5.02 11.04 7.75
N ALA A 36 4.08 10.09 7.78
CA ALA A 36 4.37 8.67 7.83
C ALA A 36 4.00 8.00 6.51
N LEU A 37 2.70 7.81 6.25
CA LEU A 37 2.20 7.15 5.05
C LEU A 37 1.55 8.16 4.11
N VAL A 38 1.61 7.89 2.81
CA VAL A 38 0.98 8.69 1.76
C VAL A 38 0.19 7.77 0.87
N SER A 39 -1.09 8.10 0.64
CA SER A 39 -1.99 7.40 -0.28
C SER A 39 -2.56 8.39 -1.29
N LEU A 40 -3.10 7.87 -2.39
CA LEU A 40 -3.76 8.66 -3.42
C LEU A 40 -5.27 8.70 -3.18
N TYR A 41 -5.87 9.84 -3.49
CA TYR A 41 -7.29 10.00 -3.70
C TYR A 41 -7.50 10.53 -5.13
N ASN A 42 -8.29 9.82 -5.93
CA ASN A 42 -8.55 10.10 -7.33
C ASN A 42 -9.95 10.71 -7.50
N ASP A 43 -10.03 11.94 -7.99
CA ASP A 43 -11.28 12.58 -8.39
C ASP A 43 -11.73 11.97 -9.72
N GLU A 44 -12.70 11.06 -9.66
CA GLU A 44 -13.19 10.34 -10.84
C GLU A 44 -13.93 11.26 -11.84
N THR A 45 -14.34 12.45 -11.40
CA THR A 45 -14.96 13.45 -12.28
C THR A 45 -13.94 14.18 -13.16
N VAL A 46 -12.64 14.07 -12.84
CA VAL A 46 -11.54 14.70 -13.57
C VAL A 46 -10.76 13.65 -14.37
N LEU A 47 -10.86 13.72 -15.70
CA LEU A 47 -10.22 12.74 -16.58
C LEU A 47 -8.68 12.76 -16.49
N ASN A 48 -8.08 13.95 -16.48
CA ASN A 48 -6.64 14.17 -16.44
C ASN A 48 -6.30 15.58 -15.91
N GLY A 49 -5.00 15.85 -15.73
CA GLY A 49 -4.49 17.15 -15.33
C GLY A 49 -4.26 17.31 -13.83
N SER A 50 -3.78 18.49 -13.48
CA SER A 50 -3.28 18.85 -12.15
C SER A 50 -4.30 18.82 -11.00
N SER A 51 -5.56 18.60 -11.34
CA SER A 51 -6.69 18.55 -10.42
C SER A 51 -7.22 17.15 -10.17
N LYS A 52 -6.61 16.11 -10.77
CA LYS A 52 -7.12 14.74 -10.68
C LYS A 52 -6.84 14.07 -9.35
N TYR A 53 -5.66 14.31 -8.79
CA TYR A 53 -5.18 13.57 -7.61
C TYR A 53 -5.03 14.49 -6.41
N SER A 54 -5.63 14.09 -5.30
CA SER A 54 -5.29 14.57 -3.96
C SER A 54 -4.41 13.56 -3.24
N LEU A 55 -3.68 14.01 -2.23
CA LEU A 55 -2.85 13.13 -1.39
C LEU A 55 -3.48 13.00 -0.02
N LEU A 56 -3.63 11.76 0.44
CA LEU A 56 -4.01 11.44 1.82
C LEU A 56 -2.73 11.18 2.60
N VAL A 57 -2.51 11.92 3.69
CA VAL A 57 -1.26 11.87 4.46
C VAL A 57 -1.55 11.48 5.89
N SER A 58 -0.99 10.36 6.32
CA SER A 58 -0.99 9.91 7.70
C SER A 58 0.20 10.50 8.44
N THR A 59 0.01 10.90 9.70
CA THR A 59 1.11 11.21 10.62
C THR A 59 1.28 10.12 11.67
N TYR A 60 2.48 10.02 12.24
CA TYR A 60 2.76 9.03 13.29
C TYR A 60 3.60 9.63 14.42
N ASP A 61 3.05 9.83 15.60
CA ASP A 61 3.83 10.24 16.76
C ASP A 61 4.16 9.02 17.62
N THR A 62 5.45 8.71 17.78
CA THR A 62 5.88 7.54 18.55
C THR A 62 5.74 7.71 20.07
N ARG A 63 5.36 8.90 20.56
CA ARG A 63 5.21 9.15 21.99
C ARG A 63 4.00 8.40 22.56
N PRO A 64 4.11 7.73 23.72
CA PRO A 64 2.98 7.10 24.38
C PRO A 64 1.80 8.07 24.61
N ASN A 65 0.58 7.58 24.45
CA ASN A 65 -0.68 8.35 24.61
C ASN A 65 -0.81 9.60 23.72
N SER A 66 0.06 9.79 22.73
CA SER A 66 -0.16 10.81 21.71
C SER A 66 -1.33 10.42 20.80
N VAL A 67 -1.81 11.40 20.05
CA VAL A 67 -2.75 11.20 18.94
C VAL A 67 -2.17 11.83 17.69
N ASP A 68 -2.60 11.34 16.56
CA ASP A 68 -2.09 11.64 15.23
C ASP A 68 -3.19 12.24 14.36
N ASN A 69 -2.76 13.04 13.38
CA ASN A 69 -3.65 13.59 12.37
C ASN A 69 -3.61 12.74 11.08
N ALA A 70 -4.72 12.77 10.36
CA ALA A 70 -4.77 12.53 8.92
C ALA A 70 -4.96 13.88 8.21
N TYR A 71 -4.38 14.03 7.02
CA TYR A 71 -4.52 15.23 6.20
C TYR A 71 -4.91 14.87 4.77
N VAL A 72 -5.65 15.78 4.13
CA VAL A 72 -5.76 15.85 2.66
C VAL A 72 -4.90 17.00 2.16
N LEU A 73 -4.06 16.75 1.16
CA LEU A 73 -3.50 17.80 0.32
C LEU A 73 -4.40 17.90 -0.92
N ASP A 74 -5.21 18.97 -1.00
CA ASP A 74 -6.19 19.15 -2.07
C ASP A 74 -5.49 19.49 -3.39
N ARG A 75 -5.36 18.49 -4.27
CA ARG A 75 -4.85 18.64 -5.65
C ARG A 75 -3.54 19.43 -5.71
N PRO A 76 -2.45 18.90 -5.09
CA PRO A 76 -1.16 19.59 -5.02
C PRO A 76 -0.50 19.74 -6.39
N GLY A 77 -0.93 18.97 -7.40
CA GLY A 77 -0.51 19.12 -8.80
C GLY A 77 -0.61 20.56 -9.31
N ARG A 78 -1.66 21.29 -8.91
CA ARG A 78 -1.87 22.71 -9.27
C ARG A 78 -0.75 23.64 -8.80
N PHE A 79 0.09 23.17 -7.87
CA PHE A 79 1.11 23.94 -7.18
C PHE A 79 2.50 23.33 -7.31
N LEU A 80 2.76 22.42 -8.27
CA LEU A 80 4.10 21.83 -8.43
C LEU A 80 5.22 22.85 -8.66
N SER A 81 4.91 24.04 -9.17
CA SER A 81 5.87 25.13 -9.29
C SER A 81 6.22 25.81 -7.95
N ASP A 82 5.35 25.71 -6.94
CA ASP A 82 5.53 26.30 -5.61
C ASP A 82 4.70 25.57 -4.55
N LEU A 83 5.21 24.43 -4.09
CA LEU A 83 4.51 23.55 -3.14
C LEU A 83 4.29 24.17 -1.75
N ARG A 84 4.92 25.31 -1.44
CA ARG A 84 4.66 26.06 -0.20
C ARG A 84 3.24 26.61 -0.12
N LYS A 85 2.53 26.66 -1.27
CA LYS A 85 1.11 27.06 -1.35
C LYS A 85 0.14 25.92 -1.05
N VAL A 86 0.63 24.68 -0.95
CA VAL A 86 -0.18 23.53 -0.58
C VAL A 86 -0.38 23.54 0.92
N GLU A 87 -1.61 23.74 1.36
CA GLU A 87 -2.00 23.70 2.76
C GLU A 87 -2.58 22.32 3.11
N PRO A 88 -2.01 21.61 4.11
CA PRO A 88 -2.61 20.39 4.61
C PRO A 88 -3.95 20.66 5.31
N ILE A 89 -5.01 19.99 4.85
CA ILE A 89 -6.34 20.10 5.42
C ILE A 89 -6.54 18.92 6.39
N PRO A 90 -6.66 19.14 7.71
CA PRO A 90 -6.84 18.05 8.66
C PRO A 90 -8.22 17.41 8.50
N PHE A 91 -8.30 16.11 8.78
CA PHE A 91 -9.57 15.44 9.05
C PHE A 91 -10.16 15.97 10.37
N ASP A 92 -11.47 15.79 10.57
CA ASP A 92 -12.20 16.27 11.75
C ASP A 92 -11.90 15.48 13.02
N ASP A 93 -11.39 14.26 12.89
CA ASP A 93 -11.01 13.39 14.00
C ASP A 93 -9.49 13.32 14.24
N LEU A 94 -9.15 12.97 15.47
CA LEU A 94 -7.80 12.56 15.87
C LEU A 94 -7.75 11.04 16.03
N PHE A 95 -6.62 10.47 15.63
CA PHE A 95 -6.44 9.03 15.51
C PHE A 95 -5.34 8.55 16.46
N ASN A 96 -5.32 7.27 16.82
CA ASN A 96 -4.18 6.72 17.54
C ASN A 96 -2.96 6.58 16.63
N TRP A 97 -3.16 6.19 15.38
CA TRP A 97 -2.27 6.31 14.24
C TRP A 97 -3.09 5.93 13.00
N PRO A 98 -3.51 6.88 12.14
CA PRO A 98 -4.25 6.54 10.94
C PRO A 98 -3.27 5.85 10.00
N ARG A 99 -3.58 4.65 9.50
CA ARG A 99 -2.67 3.85 8.68
C ARG A 99 -2.99 3.99 7.20
N GLN A 100 -2.99 2.90 6.44
CA GLN A 100 -3.11 2.90 5.00
C GLN A 100 -4.51 3.38 4.59
N MET A 101 -4.66 4.71 4.45
CA MET A 101 -5.91 5.30 4.00
C MET A 101 -6.19 4.91 2.56
N LYS A 102 -7.43 4.54 2.27
CA LYS A 102 -7.85 4.12 0.93
C LYS A 102 -9.14 4.83 0.54
N GLN A 103 -9.17 5.41 -0.65
CA GLN A 103 -10.42 5.84 -1.26
C GLN A 103 -11.34 4.61 -1.42
N LEU A 104 -12.61 4.78 -1.07
CA LEU A 104 -13.66 3.83 -1.40
C LEU A 104 -14.38 4.34 -2.65
N ASP A 105 -14.90 3.41 -3.45
CA ASP A 105 -15.72 3.76 -4.62
C ASP A 105 -17.10 4.24 -4.15
N ASP A 106 -17.50 5.40 -4.68
CA ASP A 106 -18.57 6.27 -4.19
C ASP A 106 -19.98 5.65 -4.27
N THR A 107 -20.11 4.52 -4.98
CA THR A 107 -21.40 3.86 -5.26
C THR A 107 -22.13 3.30 -4.03
N ASP A 108 -21.43 3.00 -2.93
CA ASP A 108 -22.06 2.33 -1.77
C ASP A 108 -22.74 3.28 -0.78
N PHE A 109 -22.21 4.50 -0.66
CA PHE A 109 -22.66 5.48 0.32
C PHE A 109 -23.29 6.71 -0.33
N ASN A 110 -23.18 6.85 -1.66
CA ASN A 110 -23.53 8.07 -2.38
C ASN A 110 -22.79 9.29 -1.79
N LEU A 111 -21.54 9.07 -1.42
CA LEU A 111 -20.61 10.01 -0.80
C LEU A 111 -19.22 9.63 -1.26
N ASP A 112 -18.37 10.65 -1.43
CA ASP A 112 -16.94 10.42 -1.63
C ASP A 112 -16.35 10.02 -0.29
N THR A 113 -15.74 8.84 -0.20
CA THR A 113 -15.35 8.28 1.09
C THR A 113 -13.91 7.77 1.13
N VAL A 114 -13.31 7.87 2.32
CA VAL A 114 -11.97 7.35 2.63
C VAL A 114 -12.08 6.40 3.81
N LEU A 115 -11.58 5.18 3.65
CA LEU A 115 -11.41 4.20 4.70
C LEU A 115 -10.10 4.45 5.45
N ILE A 116 -10.15 4.48 6.78
CA ILE A 116 -9.03 4.82 7.65
C ILE A 116 -8.90 3.76 8.76
N PRO A 117 -8.07 2.72 8.55
CA PRO A 117 -7.62 1.86 9.63
C PRO A 117 -6.77 2.65 10.62
N ASP A 118 -6.91 2.37 11.92
CA ASP A 118 -6.25 3.12 12.99
C ASP A 118 -5.56 2.20 14.02
N GLY A 119 -4.51 2.74 14.64
CA GLY A 119 -3.88 2.24 15.86
C GLY A 119 -2.44 1.74 15.69
N ALA A 120 -1.74 1.63 16.82
CA ALA A 120 -0.31 1.32 16.85
C ALA A 120 0.05 0.34 17.98
N ASN A 121 1.21 -0.32 17.86
CA ASN A 121 1.81 -1.08 18.96
C ASN A 121 2.58 -0.13 19.90
N ILE A 122 1.90 0.88 20.44
CA ILE A 122 2.46 1.86 21.37
C ILE A 122 1.50 1.98 22.55
N ALA A 123 2.06 2.09 23.76
CA ALA A 123 1.27 2.35 24.97
C ALA A 123 0.37 3.59 24.78
N GLY A 124 -0.93 3.44 25.04
CA GLY A 124 -1.94 4.48 24.81
C GLY A 124 -2.56 4.49 23.42
N LYS A 125 -1.93 3.86 22.42
CA LYS A 125 -2.37 3.83 21.01
C LYS A 125 -2.90 2.46 20.55
N LEU A 126 -3.08 1.53 21.48
CA LEU A 126 -3.51 0.16 21.19
C LEU A 126 -5.00 0.04 20.81
N LYS A 127 -5.79 1.09 21.04
CA LYS A 127 -7.25 1.13 20.81
C LYS A 127 -7.57 1.74 19.44
N GLY A 128 -7.17 1.06 18.39
CA GLY A 128 -7.48 1.41 17.03
C GLY A 128 -8.89 1.04 16.58
N HIS A 129 -9.31 1.67 15.50
CA HIS A 129 -10.64 1.57 14.90
C HIS A 129 -10.53 1.41 13.38
N ILE A 130 -11.62 1.05 12.73
CA ILE A 130 -11.83 1.35 11.31
C ILE A 130 -12.79 2.52 11.24
N ASN A 131 -12.36 3.59 10.59
CA ASN A 131 -13.20 4.76 10.33
C ASN A 131 -13.49 4.90 8.84
N ILE A 132 -14.62 5.50 8.50
CA ILE A 132 -14.94 5.96 7.16
C ILE A 132 -15.13 7.47 7.24
N ALA A 133 -14.41 8.23 6.42
CA ALA A 133 -14.55 9.67 6.34
C ALA A 133 -15.28 10.07 5.06
N ASN A 134 -16.31 10.89 5.18
CA ASN A 134 -16.93 11.60 4.06
C ASN A 134 -16.04 12.78 3.67
N VAL A 135 -15.51 12.73 2.46
CA VAL A 135 -14.59 13.72 1.91
C VAL A 135 -15.16 14.46 0.70
N THR A 136 -16.47 14.33 0.44
CA THR A 136 -17.18 15.02 -0.66
C THR A 136 -16.90 16.52 -0.71
N ASN A 137 -16.65 17.11 0.47
CA ASN A 137 -16.12 18.45 0.60
C ASN A 137 -14.95 18.44 1.58
N PHE A 138 -13.71 18.57 1.08
CA PHE A 138 -12.52 18.61 1.94
C PHE A 138 -12.55 19.72 3.00
N LYS A 139 -13.36 20.78 2.84
CA LYS A 139 -13.50 21.82 3.88
C LYS A 139 -14.40 21.41 5.04
N ASN A 140 -15.14 20.31 4.88
CA ASN A 140 -16.08 19.78 5.86
C ASN A 140 -16.05 18.25 5.82
N ILE A 141 -14.91 17.69 6.23
CA ILE A 141 -14.73 16.24 6.38
C ILE A 141 -15.53 15.80 7.61
N ILE A 142 -16.24 14.67 7.49
CA ILE A 142 -16.94 14.05 8.62
C ILE A 142 -16.47 12.61 8.74
N THR A 143 -15.93 12.23 9.89
CA THR A 143 -15.43 10.88 10.16
C THR A 143 -16.42 10.05 10.99
N TYR A 144 -16.57 8.78 10.61
CA TYR A 144 -17.48 7.81 11.23
C TYR A 144 -16.71 6.59 11.71
N ASP A 145 -16.73 6.30 13.02
CA ASP A 145 -16.21 5.05 13.57
C ASP A 145 -17.21 3.91 13.40
N ILE A 146 -16.83 2.89 12.62
CA ILE A 146 -17.70 1.75 12.31
C ILE A 146 -17.33 0.50 13.10
N THR A 147 -16.47 0.59 14.11
CA THR A 147 -15.97 -0.57 14.88
C THR A 147 -16.07 -0.44 16.38
N SER A 148 -16.19 0.79 16.93
CA SER A 148 -16.33 0.98 18.37
C SER A 148 -17.54 0.21 18.92
N PRO A 149 -17.35 -0.76 19.82
CA PRO A 149 -18.48 -1.42 20.45
C PRO A 149 -19.22 -0.42 21.34
N ARG A 150 -20.57 -0.51 21.37
CA ARG A 150 -21.40 0.31 22.26
C ARG A 150 -21.01 0.16 23.75
N THR A 151 -20.49 -1.03 24.12
CA THR A 151 -19.98 -1.30 25.47
C THR A 151 -18.54 -1.81 25.37
N PRO A 152 -17.53 -0.96 25.57
CA PRO A 152 -16.13 -1.36 25.39
C PRO A 152 -15.64 -2.29 26.49
N ASN A 153 -14.97 -3.37 26.09
CA ASN A 153 -14.18 -4.19 27.01
C ASN A 153 -12.84 -3.51 27.27
N LEU A 154 -12.66 -2.89 28.43
CA LEU A 154 -11.46 -2.13 28.76
C LEU A 154 -10.17 -2.98 28.81
N LYS A 155 -10.28 -4.32 28.85
CA LYS A 155 -9.13 -5.22 28.87
C LYS A 155 -8.67 -5.64 27.48
N VAL A 156 -9.51 -5.54 26.45
CA VAL A 156 -9.18 -6.00 25.11
C VAL A 156 -9.17 -4.80 24.17
N SER A 157 -8.05 -4.58 23.50
CA SER A 157 -7.92 -3.54 22.49
C SER A 157 -7.46 -4.14 21.17
N HIS A 158 -7.93 -3.55 20.10
CA HIS A 158 -7.58 -3.92 18.74
C HIS A 158 -6.88 -2.74 18.09
N HIS A 159 -5.87 -2.98 17.27
CA HIS A 159 -5.51 -1.99 16.25
C HIS A 159 -5.62 -2.61 14.87
N TYR A 160 -5.99 -1.80 13.90
CA TYR A 160 -6.20 -2.20 12.52
C TYR A 160 -5.09 -1.62 11.66
N THR A 161 -4.61 -2.42 10.72
CA THR A 161 -3.41 -2.06 9.94
C THR A 161 -3.71 -1.75 8.50
N ASP A 162 -4.55 -2.58 7.89
CA ASP A 162 -5.05 -2.39 6.55
C ASP A 162 -6.44 -3.03 6.40
N ALA A 163 -7.15 -2.64 5.35
CA ALA A 163 -8.48 -3.14 5.05
C ALA A 163 -8.74 -3.20 3.53
N ILE A 164 -9.58 -4.16 3.13
CA ILE A 164 -10.10 -4.35 1.78
C ILE A 164 -11.61 -4.12 1.84
N PHE A 165 -12.13 -3.25 0.98
CA PHE A 165 -13.56 -2.99 0.87
C PHE A 165 -14.12 -3.65 -0.40
N LYS A 166 -14.87 -4.74 -0.24
CA LYS A 166 -15.38 -5.55 -1.35
C LYS A 166 -16.59 -6.37 -0.94
N LYS A 167 -17.36 -6.80 -1.93
CA LYS A 167 -18.45 -7.76 -1.74
C LYS A 167 -17.90 -9.15 -1.44
N PHE A 168 -17.75 -9.45 -0.14
CA PHE A 168 -17.40 -10.79 0.37
C PHE A 168 -18.64 -11.62 0.69
N SER A 169 -19.70 -10.99 1.22
CA SER A 169 -20.98 -11.66 1.48
C SER A 169 -21.77 -11.95 0.21
N LEU A 170 -22.51 -13.06 0.22
CA LEU A 170 -23.49 -13.38 -0.82
C LEU A 170 -24.70 -12.42 -0.80
N VAL A 171 -25.01 -11.84 0.37
CA VAL A 171 -26.15 -10.96 0.61
C VAL A 171 -25.66 -9.63 1.15
N GLY A 172 -26.23 -8.52 0.68
CA GLY A 172 -25.88 -7.17 1.10
C GLY A 172 -24.95 -6.44 0.12
N GLY A 173 -24.38 -5.32 0.61
CA GLY A 173 -23.42 -4.48 -0.11
C GLY A 173 -21.99 -4.98 0.01
N ARG A 174 -21.01 -4.11 -0.29
CA ARG A 174 -19.61 -4.39 0.04
C ARG A 174 -19.39 -4.37 1.56
N ASP A 175 -18.52 -5.25 2.01
CA ASP A 175 -18.08 -5.44 3.39
C ASP A 175 -16.60 -5.07 3.51
N ILE A 176 -16.06 -5.14 4.73
CA ILE A 176 -14.63 -4.94 4.97
C ILE A 176 -14.00 -6.25 5.42
N LEU A 177 -12.89 -6.62 4.78
CA LEU A 177 -11.96 -7.63 5.28
C LEU A 177 -10.72 -6.91 5.81
N THR A 178 -10.32 -7.18 7.04
CA THR A 178 -9.21 -6.46 7.69
C THR A 178 -8.38 -7.37 8.59
N CYS A 179 -7.13 -6.98 8.81
CA CYS A 179 -6.26 -7.58 9.81
C CYS A 179 -6.20 -6.69 11.05
N ARG A 180 -6.40 -7.29 12.21
CA ARG A 180 -6.22 -6.62 13.50
C ARG A 180 -5.25 -7.36 14.40
N ALA A 181 -4.42 -6.61 15.11
CA ALA A 181 -3.70 -7.16 16.26
C ALA A 181 -4.57 -7.02 17.51
N VAL A 182 -4.55 -8.04 18.35
CA VAL A 182 -5.34 -8.09 19.59
C VAL A 182 -4.40 -7.98 20.77
N TYR A 183 -4.75 -7.09 21.69
CA TYR A 183 -4.03 -6.87 22.93
C TYR A 183 -4.93 -7.18 24.11
N VAL A 184 -4.40 -7.90 25.10
CA VAL A 184 -5.09 -8.18 26.36
C VAL A 184 -4.29 -7.53 27.48
N SER A 185 -4.92 -6.60 28.20
CA SER A 185 -4.28 -5.79 29.25
C SER A 185 -3.01 -5.09 28.76
N GLY A 186 -3.01 -4.63 27.50
CA GLY A 186 -1.89 -3.92 26.88
C GLY A 186 -0.77 -4.81 26.31
N VAL A 187 -0.87 -6.14 26.43
CA VAL A 187 0.12 -7.08 25.90
C VAL A 187 -0.41 -7.70 24.61
N TYR A 188 0.44 -7.77 23.58
CA TYR A 188 0.09 -8.46 22.33
C TYR A 188 -0.28 -9.90 22.63
N ASN A 189 -1.46 -10.31 22.20
CA ASN A 189 -2.00 -11.64 22.44
C ASN A 189 -1.93 -12.49 21.16
N ASN A 190 -2.53 -12.00 20.08
CA ASN A 190 -2.53 -12.63 18.77
C ASN A 190 -2.92 -11.60 17.69
N SER A 191 -3.11 -12.07 16.46
CA SER A 191 -3.75 -11.30 15.40
C SER A 191 -4.94 -12.07 14.81
N GLU A 192 -5.81 -11.35 14.11
CA GLU A 192 -7.05 -11.89 13.57
C GLU A 192 -7.31 -11.34 12.16
N LEU A 193 -7.73 -12.22 11.24
CA LEU A 193 -8.43 -11.82 10.04
C LEU A 193 -9.91 -11.70 10.38
N VAL A 194 -10.48 -10.56 10.07
CA VAL A 194 -11.82 -10.20 10.48
C VAL A 194 -12.63 -9.74 9.29
N HIS A 195 -13.84 -10.28 9.19
CA HIS A 195 -14.87 -9.80 8.28
C HIS A 195 -15.81 -8.88 9.04
N LEU A 196 -15.85 -7.61 8.66
CA LEU A 196 -16.79 -6.62 9.17
C LEU A 196 -17.96 -6.54 8.19
N LYS A 197 -19.11 -7.04 8.60
CA LYS A 197 -20.30 -7.12 7.76
C LYS A 197 -21.09 -5.81 7.81
N ARG A 198 -21.37 -5.24 6.63
CA ARG A 198 -22.15 -4.02 6.51
C ARG A 198 -23.59 -4.25 7.01
N PRO A 199 -24.14 -3.36 7.86
CA PRO A 199 -25.54 -3.42 8.27
C PRO A 199 -26.49 -3.35 7.06
N THR A 200 -27.53 -4.20 7.04
CA THR A 200 -28.55 -4.19 5.98
C THR A 200 -29.75 -3.31 6.30
N ILE A 201 -29.83 -2.77 7.52
CA ILE A 201 -30.93 -1.93 8.01
C ILE A 201 -30.32 -0.70 8.67
N GLY A 202 -30.87 0.48 8.35
CA GLY A 202 -30.41 1.77 8.85
C GLY A 202 -29.22 2.33 8.06
N ASP A 203 -28.68 3.44 8.55
CA ASP A 203 -27.47 4.04 7.98
C ASP A 203 -26.24 3.24 8.43
N PRO A 204 -25.48 2.63 7.49
CA PRO A 204 -24.31 1.83 7.82
C PRO A 204 -23.16 2.65 8.44
N LEU A 205 -23.15 3.98 8.32
CA LEU A 205 -22.09 4.82 8.90
C LEU A 205 -22.37 5.20 10.37
N LEU A 206 -23.60 5.04 10.84
CA LEU A 206 -24.02 5.46 12.18
C LEU A 206 -24.05 4.33 13.21
N ALA A 207 -23.66 3.12 12.82
CA ALA A 207 -23.67 1.96 13.69
C ALA A 207 -22.41 1.10 13.50
N PRO A 208 -21.88 0.49 14.57
CA PRO A 208 -20.76 -0.44 14.45
C PRO A 208 -21.14 -1.64 13.59
N TRP A 209 -20.22 -2.02 12.69
CA TRP A 209 -20.39 -3.18 11.82
C TRP A 209 -20.15 -4.45 12.63
N LYS A 210 -20.89 -5.51 12.31
CA LYS A 210 -20.73 -6.78 13.00
C LYS A 210 -19.42 -7.41 12.55
N ASP A 211 -18.52 -7.68 13.49
CA ASP A 211 -17.29 -8.38 13.22
C ASP A 211 -17.47 -9.91 13.32
N THR A 212 -16.74 -10.65 12.50
CA THR A 212 -16.61 -12.10 12.58
C THR A 212 -15.15 -12.46 12.39
N VAL A 213 -14.56 -13.11 13.39
CA VAL A 213 -13.18 -13.60 13.32
C VAL A 213 -13.17 -14.81 12.40
N LEU A 214 -12.54 -14.65 11.24
CA LEU A 214 -12.40 -15.69 10.23
C LEU A 214 -11.25 -16.64 10.56
N MET A 215 -10.13 -16.08 11.03
CA MET A 215 -8.93 -16.85 11.36
C MET A 215 -8.04 -16.07 12.34
N LYS A 216 -7.26 -16.79 13.15
CA LYS A 216 -6.31 -16.22 14.13
C LYS A 216 -4.87 -16.47 13.67
N GLN A 217 -3.95 -15.60 14.11
CA GLN A 217 -2.50 -15.65 13.84
C GLN A 217 -2.16 -15.67 12.34
N VAL A 218 -2.88 -14.88 11.56
CA VAL A 218 -2.81 -14.92 10.09
C VAL A 218 -2.17 -13.65 9.50
N CYS A 219 -2.46 -12.47 10.05
CA CYS A 219 -1.97 -11.20 9.51
C CYS A 219 -2.08 -10.07 10.52
N ASP A 220 -1.26 -9.04 10.35
CA ASP A 220 -1.27 -7.81 11.17
C ASP A 220 -0.56 -6.62 10.49
N ALA A 221 -0.47 -6.65 9.16
CA ALA A 221 0.10 -5.59 8.35
C ALA A 221 -0.76 -5.36 7.07
N ASN A 222 -0.14 -5.28 5.90
CA ASN A 222 -0.83 -5.02 4.63
C ASN A 222 -1.69 -6.20 4.11
N LEU A 223 -2.77 -5.88 3.40
CA LEU A 223 -3.62 -6.82 2.67
C LEU A 223 -3.71 -6.44 1.18
N VAL A 224 -3.51 -7.42 0.31
CA VAL A 224 -3.79 -7.27 -1.13
C VAL A 224 -4.64 -8.42 -1.63
N GLU A 225 -5.65 -8.10 -2.44
CA GLU A 225 -6.45 -9.10 -3.12
C GLU A 225 -6.07 -9.27 -4.58
N ILE A 226 -6.27 -10.48 -5.08
CA ILE A 226 -6.18 -10.80 -6.49
C ILE A 226 -7.33 -11.71 -6.90
N GLN A 227 -7.62 -11.72 -8.20
CA GLN A 227 -8.37 -12.81 -8.82
C GLN A 227 -7.39 -13.80 -9.44
N PHE A 228 -7.39 -15.03 -8.93
CA PHE A 228 -6.61 -16.12 -9.48
C PHE A 228 -7.46 -16.96 -10.44
N PHE A 229 -6.98 -17.14 -11.67
CA PHE A 229 -7.68 -17.93 -12.69
C PHE A 229 -7.02 -19.31 -12.83
N GLU A 230 -7.62 -20.33 -12.21
CA GLU A 230 -7.19 -21.72 -12.37
C GLU A 230 -7.52 -22.23 -13.77
N THR A 231 -8.68 -21.80 -14.28
CA THR A 231 -9.08 -21.92 -15.69
C THR A 231 -9.88 -20.67 -16.09
N VAL A 232 -10.24 -20.52 -17.37
CA VAL A 232 -11.10 -19.42 -17.84
C VAL A 232 -12.45 -19.38 -17.10
N LEU A 233 -12.95 -20.52 -16.63
CA LEU A 233 -14.25 -20.63 -15.96
C LEU A 233 -14.15 -20.69 -14.43
N LYS A 234 -12.96 -20.97 -13.89
CA LYS A 234 -12.74 -21.17 -12.46
C LYS A 234 -11.81 -20.09 -11.91
N LYS A 235 -12.43 -19.10 -11.27
CA LYS A 235 -11.76 -17.99 -10.61
C LYS A 235 -11.82 -18.14 -9.09
N TRP A 236 -10.79 -17.67 -8.41
CA TRP A 236 -10.69 -17.63 -6.97
C TRP A 236 -10.41 -16.20 -6.52
N ASP A 237 -11.16 -15.72 -5.54
CA ASP A 237 -10.77 -14.52 -4.79
C ASP A 237 -9.74 -14.95 -3.75
N VAL A 238 -8.52 -14.43 -3.90
CA VAL A 238 -7.37 -14.79 -3.06
C VAL A 238 -6.83 -13.53 -2.42
N VAL A 239 -6.56 -13.58 -1.13
CA VAL A 239 -5.99 -12.48 -0.35
C VAL A 239 -4.59 -12.87 0.10
N TYR A 240 -3.61 -12.04 -0.25
CA TYR A 240 -2.28 -12.12 0.33
C TYR A 240 -2.23 -11.18 1.53
N ALA A 241 -1.72 -11.71 2.63
CA ALA A 241 -1.71 -11.01 3.90
C ALA A 241 -0.30 -10.98 4.48
N ALA A 242 0.21 -9.77 4.68
CA ALA A 242 1.47 -9.52 5.33
C ALA A 242 1.34 -9.61 6.85
N GLY A 243 2.40 -10.11 7.47
CA GLY A 243 2.50 -10.35 8.90
C GLY A 243 3.83 -9.87 9.45
N SER A 244 3.83 -8.73 10.15
CA SER A 244 5.04 -8.17 10.76
C SER A 244 5.27 -8.77 12.16
N ASN A 245 4.25 -8.88 13.02
CA ASN A 245 4.43 -9.59 14.31
C ASN A 245 4.16 -11.09 14.17
N THR A 246 3.23 -11.50 13.29
CA THR A 246 3.05 -12.93 12.97
C THR A 246 4.21 -13.53 12.19
N LYS A 247 5.04 -12.69 11.56
CA LYS A 247 6.25 -13.07 10.81
C LYS A 247 5.96 -14.06 9.68
N GLN A 248 5.05 -13.71 8.78
CA GLN A 248 4.68 -14.56 7.65
C GLN A 248 4.09 -13.75 6.49
N LEU A 249 4.18 -14.34 5.29
CA LEU A 249 3.35 -13.97 4.15
C LEU A 249 2.33 -15.08 3.95
N SER A 250 1.05 -14.75 4.03
CA SER A 250 -0.02 -15.74 3.99
C SER A 250 -0.86 -15.58 2.73
N ILE A 251 -1.33 -16.69 2.19
CA ILE A 251 -2.32 -16.76 1.13
C ILE A 251 -3.61 -17.25 1.75
N ILE A 252 -4.72 -16.53 1.55
CA ILE A 252 -5.99 -16.78 2.20
C ILE A 252 -7.08 -16.84 1.14
N TRP A 253 -7.95 -17.85 1.22
CA TRP A 253 -9.08 -18.00 0.30
C TRP A 253 -10.24 -18.71 0.98
N ALA A 254 -11.43 -18.63 0.39
CA ALA A 254 -12.61 -19.37 0.83
C ALA A 254 -12.80 -20.63 -0.03
N GLU A 255 -12.86 -21.80 0.60
CA GLU A 255 -13.04 -23.11 -0.04
C GLU A 255 -13.96 -24.02 0.78
N ALA A 256 -14.98 -24.55 0.11
CA ALA A 256 -15.91 -25.52 0.68
C ALA A 256 -15.26 -26.91 0.81
N LYS A 257 -15.86 -27.79 1.62
CA LYS A 257 -15.32 -29.16 1.88
C LYS A 257 -15.15 -30.02 0.63
N ASN A 258 -15.89 -29.73 -0.44
CA ASN A 258 -15.83 -30.42 -1.73
C ASN A 258 -14.77 -29.85 -2.69
N GLY A 259 -13.96 -28.87 -2.26
CA GLY A 259 -12.91 -28.25 -3.09
C GLY A 259 -13.40 -27.16 -4.06
N THR A 260 -14.65 -26.72 -3.94
CA THR A 260 -15.19 -25.59 -4.73
C THR A 260 -15.01 -24.27 -3.98
N GLN A 261 -15.20 -23.15 -4.68
CA GLN A 261 -15.18 -21.82 -4.06
C GLN A 261 -16.15 -21.78 -2.88
N GLY A 262 -15.64 -21.33 -1.73
CA GLY A 262 -16.38 -21.22 -0.48
C GLY A 262 -16.99 -19.84 -0.28
N ASN A 263 -17.61 -19.65 0.88
CA ASN A 263 -18.19 -18.37 1.29
C ASN A 263 -17.29 -17.70 2.34
N TRP A 264 -16.96 -16.42 2.14
CA TRP A 264 -16.20 -15.62 3.10
C TRP A 264 -16.97 -15.31 4.40
N ASP A 265 -18.31 -15.44 4.40
CA ASP A 265 -19.14 -15.34 5.61
C ASP A 265 -18.99 -16.53 6.57
N ASP A 266 -18.40 -17.65 6.11
CA ASP A 266 -18.30 -18.89 6.89
C ASP A 266 -16.84 -19.15 7.27
N PRO A 267 -16.44 -18.94 8.55
CA PRO A 267 -15.09 -19.23 9.02
C PRO A 267 -14.61 -20.66 8.71
N THR A 268 -15.52 -21.63 8.61
CA THR A 268 -15.17 -23.02 8.31
C THR A 268 -14.77 -23.24 6.84
N HIS A 269 -15.04 -22.28 5.96
CA HIS A 269 -14.58 -22.26 4.58
C HIS A 269 -13.23 -21.56 4.41
N ILE A 270 -12.76 -20.80 5.39
CA ILE A 270 -11.52 -20.06 5.24
C ILE A 270 -10.33 -21.02 5.30
N ARG A 271 -9.46 -20.91 4.31
CA ARG A 271 -8.21 -21.67 4.19
C ARG A 271 -7.06 -20.70 4.12
N MET A 272 -5.90 -21.22 4.49
CA MET A 272 -4.66 -20.46 4.54
C MET A 272 -3.49 -21.35 4.16
N LEU A 273 -2.54 -20.77 3.45
CA LEU A 273 -1.21 -21.30 3.24
C LEU A 273 -0.19 -20.22 3.61
N ALA A 274 0.78 -20.55 4.46
CA ALA A 274 1.92 -19.66 4.68
C ALA A 274 2.91 -19.82 3.52
N LEU A 275 3.03 -18.80 2.67
CA LEU A 275 4.01 -18.75 1.57
C LEU A 275 5.43 -18.53 2.11
N GLU A 276 5.53 -17.77 3.20
CA GLU A 276 6.77 -17.50 3.93
C GLU A 276 6.49 -17.54 5.44
N SER A 277 7.45 -17.99 6.26
CA SER A 277 7.30 -18.09 7.71
C SER A 277 8.60 -17.79 8.44
N GLY A 278 8.50 -17.07 9.57
CA GLY A 278 9.62 -16.69 10.42
C GLY A 278 10.23 -15.32 10.10
N ARG A 279 9.79 -14.66 9.02
CA ARG A 279 10.29 -13.34 8.59
C ARG A 279 9.19 -12.28 8.64
N ARG A 280 9.53 -11.06 9.03
CA ARG A 280 8.56 -9.95 9.14
C ARG A 280 8.23 -9.44 7.75
N ILE A 281 6.97 -9.44 7.38
CA ILE A 281 6.50 -8.88 6.11
C ILE A 281 5.64 -7.67 6.43
N SER A 282 5.98 -6.49 5.90
CA SER A 282 5.28 -5.25 6.25
C SER A 282 4.41 -4.69 5.15
N ASP A 283 4.85 -4.82 3.90
CA ASP A 283 4.10 -4.36 2.74
C ASP A 283 4.06 -5.43 1.65
N VAL A 284 2.96 -5.44 0.89
CA VAL A 284 2.74 -6.37 -0.20
C VAL A 284 1.93 -5.69 -1.31
N GLN A 285 2.30 -5.93 -2.57
CA GLN A 285 1.54 -5.52 -3.73
C GLN A 285 1.36 -6.68 -4.71
N ALA A 286 0.25 -6.63 -5.43
CA ALA A 286 -0.07 -7.54 -6.51
C ALA A 286 0.00 -6.78 -7.83
N VAL A 287 1.01 -7.09 -8.64
CA VAL A 287 1.32 -6.36 -9.87
C VAL A 287 2.11 -7.24 -10.83
N ASP A 288 1.90 -7.06 -12.14
CA ASP A 288 2.73 -7.69 -13.18
C ASP A 288 4.10 -6.98 -13.22
N VAL A 289 5.11 -7.58 -12.58
CA VAL A 289 6.43 -6.94 -12.41
C VAL A 289 7.26 -7.08 -13.68
N ASN A 290 7.19 -8.23 -14.35
CA ASN A 290 8.02 -8.54 -15.52
C ASN A 290 7.32 -8.27 -16.86
N TYR A 291 6.08 -7.76 -16.85
CA TYR A 291 5.27 -7.43 -18.03
C TYR A 291 4.89 -8.66 -18.88
N ASP A 292 4.62 -9.80 -18.23
CA ASP A 292 4.21 -11.03 -18.89
C ASP A 292 2.67 -11.24 -18.91
N LEU A 293 1.92 -10.22 -18.49
CA LEU A 293 0.47 -10.17 -18.33
C LEU A 293 -0.07 -11.06 -17.20
N LYS A 294 0.79 -11.51 -16.29
CA LYS A 294 0.40 -12.19 -15.06
C LYS A 294 0.78 -11.34 -13.87
N VAL A 295 -0.10 -11.37 -12.87
CA VAL A 295 0.15 -10.70 -11.61
C VAL A 295 1.19 -11.49 -10.82
N ASP A 296 2.18 -10.81 -10.28
CA ASP A 296 3.14 -11.31 -9.28
C ASP A 296 2.83 -10.69 -7.91
N ILE A 297 3.42 -11.27 -6.86
CA ILE A 297 3.42 -10.65 -5.53
C ILE A 297 4.80 -10.08 -5.24
N ILE A 298 4.88 -8.78 -4.99
CA ILE A 298 6.09 -8.14 -4.48
C ILE A 298 5.88 -7.76 -3.02
N ALA A 299 6.85 -8.08 -2.16
CA ALA A 299 6.73 -7.87 -0.72
C ALA A 299 8.03 -7.33 -0.13
N THR A 300 7.91 -6.58 0.96
CA THR A 300 9.04 -6.10 1.75
C THR A 300 9.24 -7.00 2.98
N VAL A 301 10.46 -7.48 3.15
CA VAL A 301 10.87 -8.30 4.28
C VAL A 301 11.68 -7.44 5.24
N GLU A 302 11.06 -7.03 6.33
CA GLU A 302 11.65 -6.13 7.32
C GLU A 302 12.66 -6.83 8.22
N SER A 303 13.90 -6.35 8.20
CA SER A 303 14.89 -6.67 9.23
C SER A 303 16.01 -5.63 9.23
N TYR A 304 17.03 -5.82 10.06
CA TYR A 304 18.22 -4.97 10.01
C TYR A 304 18.90 -5.03 8.63
N ASN A 305 18.88 -6.22 8.02
CA ASN A 305 19.34 -6.52 6.65
C ASN A 305 18.16 -7.05 5.83
N GLY A 306 17.15 -6.21 5.60
CA GLY A 306 15.93 -6.61 4.91
C GLY A 306 16.08 -6.79 3.41
N SER A 307 14.99 -7.21 2.77
CA SER A 307 14.94 -7.44 1.32
C SER A 307 13.61 -6.98 0.73
N VAL A 308 13.62 -6.71 -0.58
CA VAL A 308 12.40 -6.73 -1.40
C VAL A 308 12.43 -8.01 -2.23
N GLU A 309 11.34 -8.76 -2.17
CA GLU A 309 11.22 -10.07 -2.81
C GLU A 309 9.99 -10.12 -3.70
N ILE A 310 10.12 -10.81 -4.83
CA ILE A 310 9.06 -11.03 -5.80
C ILE A 310 8.75 -12.53 -5.83
N TRP A 311 7.47 -12.86 -5.82
CA TRP A 311 6.94 -14.21 -5.89
C TRP A 311 6.07 -14.32 -7.12
N GLU A 312 6.58 -15.02 -8.13
CA GLU A 312 5.83 -15.32 -9.35
C GLU A 312 4.67 -16.26 -9.02
N LEU A 313 3.49 -15.90 -9.51
CA LEU A 313 2.30 -16.73 -9.31
C LEU A 313 2.37 -18.03 -10.12
N PRO A 314 1.93 -19.15 -9.53
CA PRO A 314 1.85 -20.39 -10.26
C PRO A 314 0.74 -20.35 -11.31
N ALA A 315 0.95 -21.01 -12.45
CA ALA A 315 -0.01 -20.98 -13.55
C ALA A 315 -1.30 -21.79 -13.31
N LYS A 316 -1.31 -22.70 -12.32
CA LYS A 316 -2.42 -23.66 -12.13
C LYS A 316 -2.96 -23.70 -10.71
N ASP A 317 -2.08 -23.80 -9.72
CA ASP A 317 -2.50 -24.00 -8.33
C ASP A 317 -1.66 -23.19 -7.36
N PHE A 318 -2.31 -22.21 -6.73
CA PHE A 318 -1.75 -21.31 -5.72
C PHE A 318 -1.70 -21.95 -4.32
N ARG A 319 -2.33 -23.12 -4.12
CA ARG A 319 -2.40 -23.78 -2.81
C ARG A 319 -1.12 -24.50 -2.39
N LEU A 320 -0.09 -24.49 -3.23
CA LEU A 320 1.19 -25.18 -2.99
C LEU A 320 2.36 -24.22 -3.10
N VAL A 321 3.12 -24.06 -2.00
CA VAL A 321 4.30 -23.18 -1.93
C VAL A 321 5.33 -23.53 -3.00
N ALA A 322 5.54 -24.83 -3.26
CA ALA A 322 6.52 -25.30 -4.25
C ALA A 322 6.23 -24.84 -5.69
N ASN A 323 5.02 -24.35 -5.97
CA ASN A 323 4.68 -23.84 -7.30
C ASN A 323 5.09 -22.37 -7.51
N TYR A 324 5.45 -21.65 -6.44
CA TYR A 324 5.90 -20.27 -6.54
C TYR A 324 7.39 -20.19 -6.87
N THR A 325 7.77 -19.22 -7.70
CA THR A 325 9.18 -18.88 -7.91
C THR A 325 9.50 -17.60 -7.16
N ARG A 326 10.41 -17.70 -6.18
CA ARG A 326 10.89 -16.56 -5.39
C ARG A 326 12.11 -15.93 -6.06
N ARG A 327 12.12 -14.60 -6.13
CA ARG A 327 13.27 -13.78 -6.56
C ARG A 327 13.53 -12.69 -5.54
N VAL A 328 14.81 -12.43 -5.25
CA VAL A 328 15.21 -11.27 -4.46
C VAL A 328 15.51 -10.14 -5.43
N LEU A 329 14.81 -9.01 -5.31
CA LEU A 329 15.10 -7.81 -6.08
C LEU A 329 16.39 -7.17 -5.58
N ASP A 330 16.46 -6.90 -4.27
CA ASP A 330 17.62 -6.30 -3.61
C ASP A 330 17.54 -6.45 -2.08
N THR A 331 18.63 -6.10 -1.39
CA THR A 331 18.74 -6.02 0.06
C THR A 331 19.01 -4.60 0.55
N TYR A 332 18.67 -4.35 1.81
CA TYR A 332 18.71 -3.03 2.45
C TYR A 332 19.26 -3.17 3.86
N ASN A 333 20.11 -2.23 4.26
CA ASN A 333 20.72 -2.22 5.57
C ASN A 333 20.27 -0.98 6.34
N SER A 334 19.83 -1.17 7.58
CA SER A 334 19.45 -0.05 8.44
C SER A 334 20.69 0.79 8.76
N ARG A 335 20.55 2.12 8.80
CA ARG A 335 21.67 2.99 9.18
C ARG A 335 21.69 3.24 10.68
N ALA A 336 22.89 3.36 11.23
CA ALA A 336 23.08 3.58 12.67
C ALA A 336 22.35 4.84 13.17
N GLY A 337 21.65 4.71 14.30
CA GLY A 337 20.97 5.82 14.96
C GLY A 337 19.55 6.12 14.49
N VAL A 338 18.95 5.26 13.65
CA VAL A 338 17.53 5.34 13.27
C VAL A 338 16.82 4.07 13.74
N GLY A 339 15.71 4.23 14.47
CA GLY A 339 14.68 3.21 14.61
C GLY A 339 15.12 1.88 15.26
N THR A 340 14.40 0.83 14.89
CA THR A 340 14.46 -0.52 15.49
C THR A 340 15.12 -1.53 14.54
N GLY A 341 15.67 -1.07 13.41
CA GLY A 341 16.21 -1.93 12.37
C GLY A 341 15.11 -2.47 11.46
N MET A 342 14.13 -1.62 11.11
CA MET A 342 13.01 -1.96 10.22
C MET A 342 13.25 -1.34 8.85
N THR A 343 13.93 -2.09 7.97
CA THR A 343 14.14 -1.76 6.56
C THR A 343 13.93 -3.00 5.69
N PRO A 344 13.53 -2.87 4.41
CA PRO A 344 12.91 -1.68 3.81
C PRO A 344 11.49 -1.45 4.36
N GLY A 345 10.91 -0.30 4.03
CA GLY A 345 9.52 0.05 4.35
C GLY A 345 8.56 -0.35 3.23
N ALA A 346 7.88 0.63 2.64
CA ALA A 346 6.93 0.42 1.55
C ALA A 346 7.60 0.15 0.20
N VAL A 347 6.93 -0.63 -0.65
CA VAL A 347 7.28 -0.84 -2.06
C VAL A 347 6.14 -0.33 -2.93
N TYR A 348 6.44 0.20 -4.12
CA TYR A 348 5.44 0.63 -5.10
C TYR A 348 5.89 0.30 -6.51
N VAL A 349 5.02 -0.28 -7.34
CA VAL A 349 5.35 -0.64 -8.72
C VAL A 349 4.48 0.17 -9.67
N GLN A 350 5.13 0.95 -10.55
CA GLN A 350 4.44 1.89 -11.41
C GLN A 350 5.25 2.17 -12.67
N HIS A 351 4.58 2.36 -13.80
CA HIS A 351 5.23 2.85 -15.01
C HIS A 351 5.62 4.32 -14.85
N PRO A 352 6.81 4.73 -15.32
CA PRO A 352 7.27 6.13 -15.19
C PRO A 352 6.49 7.12 -16.05
N THR A 353 5.56 6.65 -16.89
CA THR A 353 4.69 7.47 -17.72
C THR A 353 3.28 6.88 -17.77
N PHE A 354 2.28 7.72 -18.03
CA PHE A 354 0.87 7.31 -18.09
C PHE A 354 0.57 6.30 -19.21
N LYS A 355 1.44 6.18 -20.22
CA LYS A 355 1.26 5.27 -21.37
C LYS A 355 1.45 3.79 -21.00
N LYS A 356 2.04 3.50 -19.84
CA LYS A 356 2.25 2.14 -19.32
C LYS A 356 2.93 1.18 -20.31
N VAL A 357 3.98 1.66 -20.98
CA VAL A 357 4.73 0.88 -21.98
C VAL A 357 5.87 0.12 -21.32
N GLY A 358 5.95 -1.19 -21.60
CA GLY A 358 7.04 -2.05 -21.15
C GLY A 358 6.96 -2.41 -19.66
N LYS A 359 8.07 -2.88 -19.09
CA LYS A 359 8.14 -3.21 -17.67
C LYS A 359 8.01 -1.98 -16.77
N PRO A 360 7.26 -2.08 -15.66
CA PRO A 360 7.14 -1.01 -14.70
C PRO A 360 8.48 -0.76 -13.98
N TRP A 361 8.59 0.41 -13.35
CA TRP A 361 9.65 0.69 -12.38
C TRP A 361 9.19 0.26 -10.99
N ILE A 362 10.15 -0.05 -10.12
CA ILE A 362 9.87 -0.40 -8.72
C ILE A 362 10.46 0.70 -7.85
N PHE A 363 9.68 1.24 -6.92
CA PHE A 363 10.08 2.26 -5.97
C PHE A 363 10.09 1.66 -4.58
N VAL A 364 11.08 1.99 -3.77
CA VAL A 364 11.23 1.43 -2.43
C VAL A 364 11.57 2.54 -1.44
N ALA A 365 10.72 2.69 -0.43
CA ALA A 365 11.00 3.51 0.72
C ALA A 365 11.90 2.70 1.67
N GLY A 366 13.12 3.19 1.94
CA GLY A 366 14.11 2.45 2.72
C GLY A 366 13.84 2.42 4.22
N ALA A 367 12.80 3.09 4.72
CA ALA A 367 12.51 3.22 6.15
C ALA A 367 13.76 3.63 6.94
N ASP A 368 14.27 2.76 7.84
CA ASP A 368 15.43 3.04 8.69
C ASP A 368 16.78 3.12 7.92
N ASP A 369 16.83 2.81 6.63
CA ASP A 369 17.98 3.15 5.75
C ASP A 369 18.03 4.66 5.41
N GLY A 370 16.90 5.37 5.52
CA GLY A 370 16.84 6.82 5.27
C GLY A 370 17.01 7.22 3.80
N ARG A 371 16.92 6.27 2.87
CA ARG A 371 16.93 6.51 1.42
C ARG A 371 15.62 6.08 0.79
N VAL A 372 15.34 6.66 -0.37
CA VAL A 372 14.34 6.14 -1.31
C VAL A 372 15.05 5.72 -2.57
N TYR A 373 14.64 4.58 -3.12
CA TYR A 373 15.20 4.01 -4.33
C TYR A 373 14.14 3.90 -5.41
N TYR A 374 14.61 3.85 -6.65
CA TYR A 374 13.83 3.34 -7.76
C TYR A 374 14.68 2.41 -8.62
N TYR A 375 14.01 1.46 -9.26
CA TYR A 375 14.61 0.37 -10.02
C TYR A 375 14.08 0.45 -11.44
N VAL A 376 15.01 0.56 -12.40
CA VAL A 376 14.70 0.63 -13.83
C VAL A 376 15.02 -0.71 -14.47
N PRO A 377 14.11 -1.33 -15.25
CA PRO A 377 14.39 -2.60 -15.90
C PRO A 377 15.59 -2.49 -16.84
N LEU A 378 16.56 -3.42 -16.73
CA LEU A 378 17.73 -3.45 -17.62
C LEU A 378 17.39 -3.97 -19.02
N SER A 379 16.25 -4.65 -19.16
CA SER A 379 15.76 -5.22 -20.41
C SER A 379 14.24 -5.31 -20.40
N GLN A 380 13.62 -5.12 -21.57
CA GLN A 380 12.18 -5.31 -21.79
C GLN A 380 11.79 -6.77 -22.06
N ASP A 381 12.76 -7.70 -22.18
CA ASP A 381 12.47 -9.14 -22.27
C ASP A 381 11.84 -9.62 -20.96
N VAL A 382 10.59 -10.11 -20.99
CA VAL A 382 9.82 -10.58 -19.82
C VAL A 382 10.53 -11.66 -18.99
N LYS A 383 11.53 -12.35 -19.55
CA LYS A 383 12.34 -13.34 -18.83
C LYS A 383 13.53 -12.76 -18.07
N ASP A 384 13.90 -11.51 -18.37
CA ASP A 384 15.02 -10.82 -17.70
C ASP A 384 14.54 -10.06 -16.46
N TRP A 385 14.80 -10.61 -15.28
CA TRP A 385 14.35 -10.04 -14.01
C TRP A 385 15.29 -8.97 -13.43
N ARG A 386 16.30 -8.52 -14.17
CA ARG A 386 17.30 -7.59 -13.64
C ARG A 386 16.85 -6.14 -13.76
N TYR A 387 17.10 -5.38 -12.69
CA TYR A 387 16.85 -3.95 -12.63
C TYR A 387 18.11 -3.20 -12.19
N ALA A 388 18.30 -1.99 -12.69
CA ALA A 388 19.29 -1.04 -12.19
C ALA A 388 18.73 -0.31 -10.96
N LYS A 389 19.39 -0.47 -9.82
CA LYS A 389 19.11 0.30 -8.60
C LYS A 389 19.60 1.74 -8.73
N ASN A 390 18.73 2.69 -8.43
CA ASN A 390 19.06 4.11 -8.36
C ASN A 390 18.57 4.69 -7.03
N VAL A 391 19.31 5.64 -6.47
CA VAL A 391 18.88 6.40 -5.29
C VAL A 391 18.06 7.60 -5.80
N LEU A 392 16.80 7.69 -5.36
CA LEU A 392 15.96 8.87 -5.60
C LEU A 392 16.39 10.04 -4.71
N VAL A 393 16.50 9.74 -3.42
CA VAL A 393 16.92 10.69 -2.40
C VAL A 393 17.60 9.95 -1.26
N ASP A 394 18.68 10.55 -0.75
CA ASP A 394 19.28 10.20 0.54
C ASP A 394 18.92 11.30 1.54
N LEU A 395 18.02 10.98 2.47
CA LEU A 395 17.61 11.93 3.52
C LEU A 395 18.72 12.11 4.57
N GLY A 396 19.71 11.22 4.60
CA GLY A 396 20.80 11.18 5.56
C GLY A 396 20.57 10.16 6.68
N ALA A 397 21.61 9.96 7.49
CA ALA A 397 21.52 9.14 8.69
C ALA A 397 20.52 9.75 9.69
N ARG A 398 19.86 8.89 10.48
CA ARG A 398 18.82 9.28 11.46
C ARG A 398 17.52 9.82 10.86
N GLN A 399 17.36 9.77 9.53
CA GLN A 399 16.10 10.04 8.86
C GLN A 399 15.38 8.73 8.53
N LYS A 400 14.06 8.82 8.33
CA LYS A 400 13.22 7.68 7.97
C LYS A 400 12.34 8.02 6.78
N ALA A 401 12.48 7.25 5.71
CA ALA A 401 11.62 7.32 4.53
C ALA A 401 10.48 6.30 4.69
N SER A 402 9.33 6.74 5.19
CA SER A 402 8.29 5.81 5.69
C SER A 402 7.25 5.43 4.64
N GLY A 403 6.90 6.36 3.74
CA GLY A 403 5.78 6.24 2.82
C GLY A 403 6.12 6.87 1.47
N LEU A 404 5.46 6.36 0.44
CA LEU A 404 5.72 6.71 -0.93
C LEU A 404 4.43 6.64 -1.75
N ALA A 405 4.24 7.60 -2.65
CA ALA A 405 3.21 7.55 -3.69
C ALA A 405 3.82 7.95 -5.03
N VAL A 406 3.40 7.31 -6.11
CA VAL A 406 3.87 7.61 -7.48
C VAL A 406 2.68 7.85 -8.37
N VAL A 407 2.55 9.06 -8.91
CA VAL A 407 1.45 9.45 -9.78
C VAL A 407 1.83 10.68 -10.60
N ASP A 408 1.27 10.82 -11.80
CA ASP A 408 1.32 12.03 -12.60
C ASP A 408 0.42 13.10 -11.94
N LEU A 409 1.02 13.94 -11.09
CA LEU A 409 0.30 14.87 -10.24
C LEU A 409 -0.20 16.08 -11.01
N ASP A 410 0.54 16.57 -12.00
CA ASP A 410 0.16 17.74 -12.80
C ASP A 410 -0.49 17.40 -14.16
N GLY A 411 -0.45 16.14 -14.57
CA GLY A 411 -1.02 15.65 -15.82
C GLY A 411 -0.15 15.91 -17.06
N ASP A 412 1.14 16.19 -16.88
CA ASP A 412 2.09 16.39 -17.99
C ASP A 412 2.54 15.07 -18.64
N GLY A 413 2.21 13.94 -18.00
CA GLY A 413 2.47 12.59 -18.47
C GLY A 413 3.75 11.96 -17.91
N ALA A 414 4.59 12.74 -17.23
CA ALA A 414 5.63 12.23 -16.35
C ALA A 414 5.04 11.91 -14.97
N MET A 415 5.70 11.03 -14.22
CA MET A 415 5.26 10.71 -12.86
C MET A 415 5.99 11.56 -11.85
N GLU A 416 5.26 12.05 -10.85
CA GLU A 416 5.82 12.54 -9.60
C GLU A 416 5.95 11.40 -8.59
N VAL A 417 7.01 11.48 -7.78
CA VAL A 417 7.21 10.65 -6.59
C VAL A 417 7.09 11.53 -5.37
N VAL A 418 6.11 11.23 -4.51
CA VAL A 418 5.94 11.85 -3.20
C VAL A 418 6.59 10.97 -2.16
N VAL A 419 7.54 11.52 -1.42
CA VAL A 419 8.31 10.84 -0.37
C VAL A 419 7.98 11.46 0.97
N SER A 420 7.61 10.65 1.96
CA SER A 420 7.52 11.12 3.33
C SER A 420 8.90 11.11 4.00
N ASN A 421 9.34 12.28 4.47
CA ASN A 421 10.45 12.40 5.41
C ASN A 421 9.87 12.56 6.82
N TYR A 422 9.75 11.42 7.49
CA TYR A 422 9.15 11.31 8.81
C TYR A 422 9.83 12.19 9.85
N VAL A 423 11.16 12.09 9.95
CA VAL A 423 11.95 12.82 10.97
C VAL A 423 12.07 14.29 10.61
N GLY A 424 12.19 14.60 9.32
CA GLY A 424 12.23 15.98 8.82
C GLY A 424 10.89 16.71 8.88
N GLY A 425 9.77 16.01 9.10
CA GLY A 425 8.44 16.62 9.20
C GLY A 425 7.96 17.25 7.89
N GLN A 426 8.23 16.58 6.77
CA GLN A 426 7.85 17.09 5.46
C GLN A 426 7.57 15.97 4.45
N LEU A 427 6.76 16.29 3.45
CA LEU A 427 6.70 15.55 2.19
C LEU A 427 7.63 16.21 1.18
N MET A 428 8.30 15.41 0.37
CA MET A 428 9.15 15.86 -0.73
C MET A 428 8.57 15.35 -2.04
N VAL A 429 8.45 16.20 -3.05
CA VAL A 429 7.90 15.83 -4.37
C VAL A 429 8.99 15.93 -5.42
N TYR A 430 9.24 14.83 -6.13
CA TYR A 430 10.19 14.74 -7.23
C TYR A 430 9.45 14.49 -8.52
N SER A 431 9.85 15.12 -9.63
CA SER A 431 9.42 14.65 -10.96
C SER A 431 10.49 13.76 -11.57
N LEU A 432 10.04 12.76 -12.33
CA LEU A 432 10.87 11.87 -13.13
C LEU A 432 10.91 12.41 -14.58
N GLY A 433 11.91 13.24 -14.91
CA GLY A 433 12.00 13.93 -16.22
C GLY A 433 13.42 14.11 -16.74
#